data_AF-T0ZEF4-F1
#
_entry.id   AF-T0ZEF4-F1
#
_cell.length_a   1.000
_cell.length_b   1.000
_cell.length_c   1.000
_cell.angle_alpha   90.00
_cell.angle_beta   90.00
_cell.angle_gamma   90.00
#
_symmetry.space_group_name_H-M   'P 1'
#
loop_
_entity.id
_entity.type
_entity.pdbx_description
1 polymer ?
#
loop_
_entity_poly.entity_id
_entity_poly.type
_entity_poly.pdbx_seq_one_letter_code
_entity_poly.pdbx_strand_id
1 'polypeptide(L)'
;MPLAELWIRAVAQEIQRLYNHTRQIARVAEAASQNVGQAQMAALSEEMLRLAGRLFGHRWLFGALLPGGPPRRLDLADRRFAADRLRDFGRGFDDLWALFLGSRTFLDRVQTTATVPRAAAIRFGAVGPTLRAAGVPWDDRLRTPTPPYDDLFLALPQETEGDGLARLLVRAGEVRSSLLLLDQLLDRWDRVRAEEVAPAPAVGPDRGLARTEAPSGDLVYDVRLAGGRVAAVGMRTPSQAHWPLLALGCGAASSRTSISRSRRSASP
;
A
#
# COMPACT_ATOMS: atom_id res chain seq x y z
N MET A 1 -23.55 -3.72 3.13
CA MET A 1 -23.00 -3.95 1.78
C MET A 1 -22.94 -5.46 1.58
N PRO A 2 -23.40 -6.02 0.46
CA PRO A 2 -23.39 -7.46 0.22
C PRO A 2 -21.97 -8.04 0.31
N LEU A 3 -21.83 -9.28 0.79
CA LEU A 3 -20.51 -9.88 1.01
C LEU A 3 -19.71 -9.98 -0.29
N ALA A 4 -20.35 -10.35 -1.40
CA ALA A 4 -19.71 -10.41 -2.72
C ALA A 4 -19.10 -9.08 -3.16
N GLU A 5 -19.71 -7.96 -2.77
CA GLU A 5 -19.18 -6.63 -3.07
C GLU A 5 -17.94 -6.30 -2.23
N LEU A 6 -17.93 -6.67 -0.95
CA LEU A 6 -16.76 -6.52 -0.08
C LEU A 6 -15.56 -7.34 -0.61
N TRP A 7 -15.79 -8.56 -1.07
CA TRP A 7 -14.75 -9.43 -1.60
C TRP A 7 -14.15 -8.92 -2.91
N ILE A 8 -14.98 -8.51 -3.87
CA ILE A 8 -14.46 -7.96 -5.13
C ILE A 8 -13.71 -6.64 -4.90
N ARG A 9 -14.14 -5.82 -3.94
CA ARG A 9 -13.43 -4.62 -3.49
C ARG A 9 -12.07 -4.96 -2.92
N ALA A 10 -11.97 -5.96 -2.05
CA ALA A 10 -10.69 -6.43 -1.51
C ALA A 10 -9.74 -6.93 -2.62
N VAL A 11 -10.22 -7.72 -3.59
CA VAL A 11 -9.40 -8.16 -4.74
C VAL A 11 -8.86 -6.96 -5.53
N ALA A 12 -9.72 -5.99 -5.84
CA ALA A 12 -9.32 -4.74 -6.50
C ALA A 12 -8.29 -3.95 -5.68
N GLN A 13 -8.51 -3.80 -4.37
CA GLN A 13 -7.64 -3.07 -3.46
C GLN A 13 -6.26 -3.71 -3.35
N GLU A 14 -6.17 -5.04 -3.22
CA GLU A 14 -4.88 -5.72 -3.11
C GLU A 14 -4.12 -5.74 -4.45
N ILE A 15 -4.79 -5.81 -5.60
CA ILE A 15 -4.13 -5.60 -6.92
C ILE A 15 -3.57 -4.18 -7.03
N GLN A 16 -4.32 -3.17 -6.60
CA GLN A 16 -3.83 -1.78 -6.55
C GLN A 16 -2.68 -1.60 -5.55
N ARG A 17 -2.69 -2.36 -4.45
CA ARG A 17 -1.61 -2.38 -3.46
C ARG A 17 -0.32 -2.92 -4.07
N LEU A 18 -0.39 -4.05 -4.79
CA LEU A 18 0.74 -4.61 -5.54
C LEU A 18 1.32 -3.61 -6.54
N TYR A 19 0.45 -3.00 -7.36
CA TYR A 19 0.84 -1.94 -8.29
C TYR A 19 1.52 -0.77 -7.59
N ASN A 20 0.94 -0.26 -6.50
CA ASN A 20 1.45 0.91 -5.82
C ASN A 20 2.82 0.63 -5.19
N HIS A 21 3.00 -0.47 -4.46
CA HIS A 21 4.27 -0.78 -3.82
C HIS A 21 5.39 -1.00 -4.84
N THR A 22 5.15 -1.77 -5.89
CA THR A 22 6.16 -2.00 -6.95
C THR A 22 6.52 -0.70 -7.66
N ARG A 23 5.54 0.16 -7.95
CA ARG A 23 5.80 1.48 -8.51
C ARG A 23 6.62 2.37 -7.56
N GLN A 24 6.33 2.35 -6.26
CA GLN A 24 7.13 3.12 -5.28
C GLN A 24 8.55 2.60 -5.18
N ILE A 25 8.75 1.28 -5.15
CA ILE A 25 10.08 0.65 -5.17
C ILE A 25 10.83 1.06 -6.45
N ALA A 26 10.18 1.00 -7.61
CA ALA A 26 10.77 1.44 -8.88
C ALA A 26 11.18 2.93 -8.86
N ARG A 27 10.36 3.82 -8.29
CA ARG A 27 10.71 5.24 -8.17
C ARG A 27 11.91 5.48 -7.26
N VAL A 28 12.05 4.74 -6.16
CA VAL A 28 13.24 4.85 -5.30
C VAL A 28 14.47 4.25 -5.99
N ALA A 29 14.32 3.15 -6.73
CA ALA A 29 15.38 2.59 -7.56
C ALA A 29 15.87 3.57 -8.63
N GLU A 30 14.96 4.32 -9.28
CA GLU A 30 15.31 5.41 -10.20
C GLU A 30 16.15 6.49 -9.51
N ALA A 31 15.67 6.98 -8.36
CA ALA A 31 16.37 8.00 -7.58
C ALA A 31 17.76 7.52 -7.11
N ALA A 32 17.91 6.21 -6.89
CA ALA A 32 19.18 5.57 -6.56
C ALA A 32 20.02 5.16 -7.79
N SER A 33 19.67 5.64 -8.99
CA SER A 33 20.34 5.39 -10.27
C SER A 33 20.42 3.92 -10.69
N GLN A 34 19.47 3.08 -10.25
CA GLN A 34 19.36 1.66 -10.61
C GLN A 34 18.44 1.47 -11.83
N ASN A 35 18.78 2.08 -12.97
CA ASN A 35 17.87 2.20 -14.11
C ASN A 35 17.38 0.86 -14.68
N VAL A 36 18.25 -0.16 -14.76
CA VAL A 36 17.87 -1.48 -15.29
C VAL A 36 16.86 -2.17 -14.37
N GLY A 37 17.19 -2.29 -13.08
CA GLY A 37 16.27 -2.89 -12.10
C GLY A 37 14.97 -2.08 -11.97
N GLN A 38 15.06 -0.75 -12.07
CA GLN A 38 13.89 0.12 -12.09
C GLN A 38 12.97 -0.16 -13.27
N ALA A 39 13.50 -0.31 -14.48
CA ALA A 39 12.70 -0.60 -15.67
C ALA A 39 12.01 -1.97 -15.55
N GLN A 40 12.71 -2.97 -15.03
CA GLN A 40 12.14 -4.30 -14.78
C GLN A 40 11.02 -4.25 -13.70
N MET A 41 11.23 -3.53 -12.60
CA MET A 41 10.21 -3.35 -11.57
C MET A 41 8.98 -2.56 -12.08
N ALA A 42 9.20 -1.58 -12.97
CA ALA A 42 8.13 -0.86 -13.64
C ALA A 42 7.33 -1.76 -14.61
N ALA A 43 8.00 -2.70 -15.28
CA ALA A 43 7.32 -3.71 -16.09
C ALA A 43 6.42 -4.61 -15.23
N LEU A 44 6.89 -5.08 -14.07
CA LEU A 44 6.03 -5.82 -13.12
C LEU A 44 4.83 -4.99 -12.64
N SER A 45 5.04 -3.69 -12.39
CA SER A 45 3.95 -2.78 -12.02
C SER A 45 2.89 -2.71 -13.13
N GLU A 46 3.33 -2.70 -14.40
CA GLU A 46 2.44 -2.70 -15.56
C GLU A 46 1.65 -4.01 -15.69
N GLU A 47 2.23 -5.16 -15.32
CA GLU A 47 1.50 -6.44 -15.31
C GLU A 47 0.28 -6.39 -14.38
N MET A 48 0.38 -5.72 -13.23
CA MET A 48 -0.75 -5.52 -12.32
C MET A 48 -1.84 -4.63 -12.92
N LEU A 49 -1.47 -3.60 -13.70
CA LEU A 49 -2.44 -2.78 -14.43
C LEU A 49 -3.13 -3.57 -15.54
N ARG A 50 -2.40 -4.46 -16.24
CA ARG A 50 -2.99 -5.36 -17.25
C ARG A 50 -3.94 -6.37 -16.61
N LEU A 51 -3.57 -6.93 -15.46
CA LEU A 51 -4.44 -7.82 -14.68
C LEU A 51 -5.72 -7.07 -14.26
N ALA A 52 -5.60 -5.85 -13.73
CA ALA A 52 -6.74 -5.01 -13.41
C ALA A 52 -7.64 -4.76 -14.64
N GLY A 53 -7.05 -4.44 -15.80
CA GLY A 53 -7.77 -4.27 -17.06
C GLY A 53 -8.52 -5.52 -17.50
N ARG A 54 -7.92 -6.71 -17.38
CA ARG A 54 -8.55 -7.99 -17.74
C ARG A 54 -9.72 -8.35 -16.82
N LEU A 55 -9.57 -8.13 -15.51
CA LEU A 55 -10.57 -8.53 -14.51
C LEU A 55 -11.72 -7.53 -14.38
N PHE A 56 -11.43 -6.24 -14.49
CA PHE A 56 -12.38 -5.15 -14.20
C PHE A 56 -12.72 -4.28 -15.41
N GLY A 57 -12.17 -4.58 -16.59
CA GLY A 57 -12.46 -3.85 -17.84
C GLY A 57 -11.69 -2.53 -18.00
N HIS A 58 -10.99 -2.06 -16.96
CA HIS A 58 -10.20 -0.84 -17.03
C HIS A 58 -8.91 -0.95 -16.21
N ARG A 59 -7.77 -0.56 -16.81
CA ARG A 59 -6.43 -0.68 -16.20
C ARG A 59 -6.29 0.06 -14.87
N TRP A 60 -7.02 1.17 -14.72
CA TRP A 60 -7.04 2.00 -13.51
C TRP A 60 -8.25 1.76 -12.60
N LEU A 61 -9.02 0.67 -12.84
CA LEU A 61 -10.23 0.33 -12.08
C LEU A 61 -11.35 1.39 -12.10
N PHE A 62 -11.34 2.30 -13.07
CA PHE A 62 -12.44 3.25 -13.25
C PHE A 62 -13.74 2.49 -13.54
N GLY A 63 -14.79 2.83 -12.78
CA GLY A 63 -16.08 2.15 -12.88
C GLY A 63 -16.12 0.73 -12.30
N ALA A 64 -15.02 0.21 -11.76
CA ALA A 64 -14.98 -1.15 -11.20
C ALA A 64 -15.82 -1.28 -9.91
N LEU A 65 -15.86 -0.21 -9.11
CA LEU A 65 -16.45 -0.19 -7.76
C LEU A 65 -17.45 0.97 -7.63
N LEU A 66 -18.70 0.75 -8.03
CA LEU A 66 -19.76 1.77 -7.98
C LEU A 66 -20.59 1.63 -6.72
N PRO A 67 -20.88 2.72 -5.98
CA PRO A 67 -21.84 2.68 -4.88
C PRO A 67 -23.20 2.16 -5.35
N GLY A 68 -23.67 1.05 -4.78
CA GLY A 68 -24.96 0.43 -5.15
C GLY A 68 -25.00 -0.19 -6.55
N GLY A 69 -23.87 -0.28 -7.26
CA GLY A 69 -23.79 -1.00 -8.54
C GLY A 69 -23.67 -2.51 -8.35
N PRO A 70 -24.02 -3.32 -9.36
CA PRO A 70 -23.82 -4.77 -9.29
C PRO A 70 -22.31 -5.08 -9.17
N PRO A 71 -21.89 -5.96 -8.25
CA PRO A 71 -20.49 -6.32 -8.09
C PRO A 71 -20.02 -7.10 -9.32
N ARG A 72 -18.82 -6.79 -9.81
CA ARG A 72 -18.14 -7.62 -10.81
C ARG A 72 -18.00 -9.03 -10.25
N ARG A 73 -18.41 -10.03 -11.03
CA ARG A 73 -18.24 -11.45 -10.68
C ARG A 73 -17.07 -12.04 -11.43
N LEU A 74 -16.17 -12.72 -10.72
CA LEU A 74 -15.07 -13.47 -11.31
C LEU A 74 -15.53 -14.92 -11.53
N ASP A 75 -15.46 -15.41 -12.76
CA ASP A 75 -15.70 -16.81 -13.05
C ASP A 75 -14.46 -17.68 -12.74
N LEU A 76 -14.56 -18.99 -12.95
CA LEU A 76 -13.42 -19.89 -12.70
C LEU A 76 -12.22 -19.60 -13.62
N ALA A 77 -12.45 -19.16 -14.86
CA ALA A 77 -11.39 -18.85 -15.81
C ALA A 77 -10.66 -17.56 -15.40
N ASP A 78 -11.39 -16.53 -15.00
CA ASP A 78 -10.87 -15.28 -14.45
C ASP A 78 -9.99 -15.56 -13.22
N ARG A 79 -10.47 -16.41 -12.30
CA ARG A 79 -9.73 -16.77 -11.08
C ARG A 79 -8.44 -17.53 -11.36
N ARG A 80 -8.49 -18.54 -12.25
CA ARG A 80 -7.30 -19.30 -12.65
C ARG A 80 -6.26 -18.41 -13.32
N PHE A 81 -6.72 -17.57 -14.26
CA PHE A 81 -5.86 -16.61 -14.92
C PHE A 81 -5.21 -15.65 -13.92
N ALA A 82 -5.98 -15.10 -12.98
CA ALA A 82 -5.45 -14.21 -11.96
C ALA A 82 -4.40 -14.91 -11.08
N ALA A 83 -4.70 -16.12 -10.60
CA ALA A 83 -3.79 -16.90 -9.76
C ALA A 83 -2.45 -17.19 -10.47
N ASP A 84 -2.48 -17.60 -11.74
CA ASP A 84 -1.25 -17.86 -12.51
C ASP A 84 -0.43 -16.58 -12.71
N ARG A 85 -1.08 -15.46 -13.05
CA ARG A 85 -0.39 -14.17 -13.20
C ARG A 85 0.20 -13.64 -11.90
N LEU A 86 -0.49 -13.82 -10.78
CA LEU A 86 0.01 -13.42 -9.46
C LEU A 86 1.20 -14.30 -9.03
N ARG A 87 1.20 -15.60 -9.38
CA ARG A 87 2.33 -16.49 -9.14
C ARG A 87 3.57 -16.08 -9.95
N ASP A 88 3.39 -15.77 -11.23
CA ASP A 88 4.46 -15.25 -12.09
C ASP A 88 5.03 -13.93 -11.55
N PHE A 89 4.15 -13.00 -11.21
CA PHE A 89 4.52 -11.71 -10.63
C PHE A 89 5.30 -11.88 -9.33
N GLY A 90 4.86 -12.77 -8.43
CA GLY A 90 5.53 -13.02 -7.16
C GLY A 90 6.97 -13.50 -7.34
N ARG A 91 7.19 -14.45 -8.25
CA ARG A 91 8.55 -14.92 -8.59
C ARG A 91 9.42 -13.80 -9.15
N GLY A 92 8.91 -13.08 -10.15
CA GLY A 92 9.65 -11.96 -10.75
C GLY A 92 9.95 -10.84 -9.74
N PHE A 93 9.02 -10.58 -8.81
CA PHE A 93 9.24 -9.62 -7.74
C PHE A 93 10.34 -10.05 -6.78
N ASP A 94 10.33 -11.31 -6.32
CA ASP A 94 11.34 -11.81 -5.39
C ASP A 94 12.73 -11.82 -6.02
N ASP A 95 12.86 -12.23 -7.29
CA ASP A 95 14.12 -12.20 -8.03
C ASP A 95 14.67 -10.76 -8.12
N LEU A 96 13.85 -9.80 -8.54
CA LEU A 96 14.26 -8.39 -8.62
C LEU A 96 14.56 -7.78 -7.26
N TRP A 97 13.77 -8.11 -6.24
CA TRP A 97 13.97 -7.60 -4.88
C TRP A 97 15.28 -8.13 -4.28
N ALA A 98 15.62 -9.39 -4.53
CA ALA A 98 16.91 -9.97 -4.14
C ALA A 98 18.09 -9.25 -4.83
N LEU A 99 17.97 -8.88 -6.11
CA LEU A 99 18.98 -8.08 -6.80
C LEU A 99 19.18 -6.69 -6.17
N PHE A 100 18.09 -6.01 -5.81
CA PHE A 100 18.19 -4.72 -5.11
C PHE A 100 18.88 -4.86 -3.75
N LEU A 101 18.49 -5.85 -2.94
CA LEU A 101 19.11 -6.08 -1.64
C LEU A 101 20.58 -6.55 -1.75
N GLY A 102 20.97 -7.21 -2.83
CA GLY A 102 22.36 -7.58 -3.11
C GLY A 102 23.24 -6.40 -3.57
N SER A 103 22.63 -5.29 -4.02
CA SER A 103 23.36 -4.14 -4.56
C SER A 103 23.79 -3.18 -3.45
N ARG A 104 25.09 -3.17 -3.12
CA ARG A 104 25.67 -2.22 -2.16
C ARG A 104 25.41 -0.77 -2.56
N THR A 105 25.57 -0.44 -3.84
CA THR A 105 25.32 0.92 -4.36
C THR A 105 23.87 1.38 -4.15
N PHE A 106 22.91 0.46 -4.25
CA PHE A 106 21.51 0.76 -3.97
C PHE A 106 21.28 0.98 -2.48
N LEU A 107 21.76 0.07 -1.64
CA LEU A 107 21.62 0.17 -0.19
C LEU A 107 22.26 1.44 0.37
N ASP A 108 23.50 1.76 -0.02
CA ASP A 108 24.22 2.96 0.41
C ASP A 108 23.46 4.27 0.11
N ARG A 109 22.64 4.28 -0.95
CA ARG A 109 21.87 5.46 -1.35
C ARG A 109 20.52 5.61 -0.64
N VAL A 110 20.00 4.53 -0.09
CA VAL A 110 18.63 4.50 0.46
C VAL A 110 18.64 4.34 1.98
N GLN A 111 19.54 3.52 2.50
CA GLN A 111 19.72 3.32 3.92
C GLN A 111 20.11 4.64 4.60
N THR A 112 19.65 4.84 5.82
CA THR A 112 19.85 6.04 6.66
C THR A 112 19.28 7.35 6.09
N THR A 113 18.59 7.32 4.94
CA THR A 113 17.98 8.52 4.36
C THR A 113 16.62 8.81 4.99
N ALA A 114 16.32 10.11 5.18
CA ALA A 114 15.02 10.60 5.66
C ALA A 114 14.47 9.82 6.87
N THR A 115 15.32 9.56 7.86
CA THR A 115 14.97 8.80 9.06
C THR A 115 13.87 9.52 9.85
N VAL A 116 12.79 8.79 10.15
CA VAL A 116 11.68 9.26 10.99
C VAL A 116 11.69 8.44 12.28
N PRO A 117 12.10 9.03 13.42
CA PRO A 117 12.08 8.34 14.71
C PRO A 117 10.66 7.96 15.13
N ARG A 118 10.50 6.84 15.84
CA ARG A 118 9.22 6.35 16.38
C ARG A 118 8.41 7.43 17.11
N ALA A 119 9.07 8.20 17.98
CA ALA A 119 8.41 9.27 18.73
C ALA A 119 7.83 10.36 17.82
N ALA A 120 8.54 10.73 16.74
CA ALA A 120 8.05 11.68 15.75
C ALA A 120 6.91 11.08 14.92
N ALA A 121 7.04 9.82 14.49
CA ALA A 121 5.98 9.12 13.76
C ALA A 121 4.66 9.11 14.53
N ILE A 122 4.71 8.82 15.84
CA ILE A 122 3.53 8.85 16.71
C ILE A 122 3.01 10.30 16.88
N ARG A 123 3.90 11.23 17.22
CA ARG A 123 3.53 12.63 17.51
C ARG A 123 2.83 13.31 16.33
N PHE A 124 3.31 13.10 15.11
CA PHE A 124 2.74 13.69 13.91
C PHE A 124 1.64 12.83 13.27
N GLY A 125 1.30 11.69 13.88
CA GLY A 125 0.23 10.82 13.41
C GLY A 125 0.51 10.18 12.06
N ALA A 126 1.75 9.72 11.85
CA ALA A 126 2.15 8.94 10.68
C ALA A 126 1.24 7.71 10.52
N VAL A 127 1.07 7.24 9.29
CA VAL A 127 0.22 6.07 8.97
C VAL A 127 0.91 5.13 7.99
N GLY A 128 0.40 3.90 7.85
CA GLY A 128 0.80 2.94 6.83
C GLY A 128 2.28 2.51 6.91
N PRO A 129 2.95 2.30 5.75
CA PRO A 129 4.34 1.86 5.71
C PRO A 129 5.30 2.75 6.50
N THR A 130 5.05 4.07 6.55
CA THR A 130 5.89 5.01 7.30
C THR A 130 5.82 4.77 8.80
N LEU A 131 4.62 4.54 9.35
CA LEU A 131 4.44 4.25 10.76
C LEU A 131 5.01 2.87 11.13
N ARG A 132 4.78 1.87 10.27
CA ARG A 132 5.29 0.51 10.45
C ARG A 132 6.81 0.42 10.30
N ALA A 133 7.42 1.24 9.47
CA ALA A 133 8.88 1.30 9.36
C ALA A 133 9.56 1.87 10.61
N ALA A 134 8.80 2.59 11.44
CA ALA A 134 9.26 3.18 12.71
C ALA A 134 8.87 2.32 13.93
N GLY A 135 8.55 1.03 13.73
CA GLY A 135 8.33 0.08 14.81
C GLY A 135 6.96 0.15 15.48
N VAL A 136 5.94 0.67 14.80
CA VAL A 136 4.57 0.72 15.34
C VAL A 136 3.66 -0.20 14.50
N PRO A 137 3.23 -1.35 15.06
CA PRO A 137 2.38 -2.31 14.34
C PRO A 137 0.93 -1.81 14.27
N TRP A 138 0.64 -0.99 13.27
CA TRP A 138 -0.69 -0.45 13.03
C TRP A 138 -1.12 -0.70 11.58
N ASP A 139 -2.27 -1.34 11.42
CA ASP A 139 -2.98 -1.52 10.15
C ASP A 139 -4.47 -1.56 10.46
N ASP A 140 -5.27 -0.71 9.79
CA ASP A 140 -6.70 -0.62 10.07
C ASP A 140 -7.45 -1.92 9.72
N ARG A 141 -6.95 -2.70 8.74
CA ARG A 141 -7.54 -4.00 8.36
C ARG A 141 -7.46 -5.04 9.49
N LEU A 142 -6.51 -4.88 10.42
CA LEU A 142 -6.35 -5.74 11.59
C LEU A 142 -6.96 -5.14 12.86
N ARG A 143 -6.98 -3.80 12.96
CA ARG A 143 -7.49 -3.08 14.14
C ARG A 143 -9.00 -3.02 14.17
N THR A 144 -9.61 -2.82 13.00
CA THR A 144 -11.05 -2.72 12.80
C THR A 144 -11.44 -3.66 11.66
N PRO A 145 -11.21 -4.98 11.81
CA PRO A 145 -11.38 -5.92 10.71
C PRO A 145 -12.84 -5.93 10.25
N THR A 146 -13.03 -5.70 8.96
CA THR A 146 -14.32 -5.82 8.27
C THR A 146 -14.20 -6.92 7.22
N PRO A 147 -15.28 -7.60 6.83
CA PRO A 147 -15.22 -8.56 5.75
C PRO A 147 -14.59 -7.97 4.48
N PRO A 148 -13.75 -8.73 3.76
CA PRO A 148 -13.32 -10.10 4.05
C PRO A 148 -12.11 -10.21 5.01
N TYR A 149 -11.50 -9.11 5.45
CA TYR A 149 -10.25 -9.13 6.21
C TYR A 149 -10.37 -9.72 7.62
N ASP A 150 -11.59 -9.90 8.13
CA ASP A 150 -11.90 -10.54 9.41
C ASP A 150 -11.72 -12.07 9.40
N ASP A 151 -11.78 -12.72 8.22
CA ASP A 151 -11.59 -14.17 8.05
C ASP A 151 -10.29 -14.53 7.31
N LEU A 152 -9.46 -13.53 6.99
CA LEU A 152 -8.23 -13.73 6.21
C LEU A 152 -6.98 -13.58 7.07
N PHE A 153 -5.98 -14.40 6.79
CA PHE A 153 -4.67 -14.23 7.40
C PHE A 153 -3.90 -13.12 6.68
N LEU A 154 -3.57 -12.06 7.43
CA LEU A 154 -2.77 -10.92 6.96
C LEU A 154 -1.47 -10.84 7.77
N ALA A 155 -0.35 -11.12 7.10
CA ALA A 155 0.98 -10.85 7.66
C ALA A 155 1.23 -9.33 7.72
N LEU A 156 1.74 -8.85 8.87
CA LEU A 156 2.00 -7.43 9.10
C LEU A 156 3.51 -7.16 9.11
N PRO A 157 4.11 -6.72 7.99
CA PRO A 157 5.53 -6.39 7.95
C PRO A 157 5.83 -5.13 8.76
N GLN A 158 6.95 -5.14 9.47
CA GLN A 158 7.39 -4.06 10.35
C GLN A 158 8.91 -3.95 10.29
N GLU A 159 9.40 -2.73 10.45
CA GLU A 159 10.82 -2.42 10.66
C GLU A 159 10.96 -1.44 11.83
N THR A 160 12.18 -1.15 12.27
CA THR A 160 12.41 -0.25 13.42
C THR A 160 13.28 0.97 13.11
N GLU A 161 14.09 0.92 12.04
CA GLU A 161 15.05 1.98 11.69
C GLU A 161 14.37 3.28 11.24
N GLY A 162 13.15 3.23 10.72
CA GLY A 162 12.38 4.42 10.30
C GLY A 162 12.95 5.19 9.10
N ASP A 163 13.98 4.67 8.44
CA ASP A 163 14.66 5.27 7.29
C ASP A 163 14.03 4.87 5.93
N GLY A 164 14.65 5.32 4.84
CA GLY A 164 14.23 5.00 3.48
C GLY A 164 14.19 3.50 3.22
N LEU A 165 15.20 2.75 3.68
CA LEU A 165 15.30 1.32 3.45
C LEU A 165 14.24 0.55 4.25
N ALA A 166 14.03 0.89 5.52
CA ALA A 166 12.98 0.33 6.37
C ALA A 166 11.60 0.48 5.73
N ARG A 167 11.30 1.65 5.15
CA ARG A 167 10.04 1.86 4.40
C ARG A 167 9.94 0.99 3.15
N LEU A 168 11.03 0.74 2.44
CA LEU A 168 11.02 -0.17 1.30
C LEU A 168 10.84 -1.64 1.73
N LEU A 169 11.50 -2.07 2.81
CA LEU A 169 11.37 -3.41 3.36
C LEU A 169 9.93 -3.70 3.79
N VAL A 170 9.29 -2.76 4.49
CA VAL A 170 7.85 -2.85 4.82
C VAL A 170 7.00 -3.00 3.55
N ARG A 171 7.22 -2.16 2.52
CA ARG A 171 6.48 -2.26 1.26
C ARG A 171 6.71 -3.59 0.54
N ALA A 172 7.94 -4.12 0.55
CA ALA A 172 8.25 -5.43 -0.03
C ALA A 172 7.58 -6.57 0.74
N GLY A 173 7.52 -6.47 2.07
CA GLY A 173 6.72 -7.37 2.91
C GLY A 173 5.22 -7.28 2.61
N GLU A 174 4.70 -6.07 2.34
CA GLU A 174 3.29 -5.86 1.99
C GLU A 174 2.97 -6.44 0.61
N VAL A 175 3.91 -6.43 -0.34
CA VAL A 175 3.75 -7.14 -1.62
C VAL A 175 3.49 -8.63 -1.37
N ARG A 176 4.33 -9.29 -0.56
CA ARG A 176 4.15 -10.72 -0.22
C ARG A 176 2.85 -10.98 0.54
N SER A 177 2.50 -10.07 1.46
CA SER A 177 1.25 -10.15 2.23
C SER A 177 0.01 -9.99 1.33
N SER A 178 0.07 -9.10 0.33
CA SER A 178 -1.00 -8.90 -0.64
C SER A 178 -1.17 -10.11 -1.56
N LEU A 179 -0.06 -10.74 -1.99
CA LEU A 179 -0.11 -11.99 -2.76
C LEU A 179 -0.79 -13.11 -1.97
N LEU A 180 -0.45 -13.26 -0.70
CA LEU A 180 -1.09 -14.22 0.20
C LEU A 180 -2.58 -13.94 0.41
N LEU A 181 -2.97 -12.66 0.55
CA LEU A 181 -4.37 -12.28 0.64
C LEU A 181 -5.13 -12.58 -0.65
N LEU A 182 -4.56 -12.26 -1.80
CA LEU A 182 -5.17 -12.52 -3.10
C LEU A 182 -5.35 -14.02 -3.35
N ASP A 183 -4.38 -14.85 -2.96
CA ASP A 183 -4.50 -16.30 -3.04
C ASP A 183 -5.70 -16.81 -2.21
N GLN A 184 -5.80 -16.39 -0.94
CA GLN A 184 -6.94 -16.73 -0.08
C GLN A 184 -8.28 -16.21 -0.63
N LEU A 185 -8.31 -14.99 -1.18
CA LEU A 185 -9.51 -14.37 -1.75
C LEU A 185 -10.01 -15.13 -3.00
N LEU A 186 -9.10 -15.59 -3.86
CA LEU A 186 -9.44 -16.31 -5.08
C LEU A 186 -9.85 -17.76 -4.78
N ASP A 187 -9.19 -18.41 -3.84
CA ASP A 187 -9.50 -19.78 -3.40
C ASP A 187 -10.88 -19.88 -2.74
N ARG A 188 -11.17 -18.95 -1.82
CA ARG A 188 -12.42 -18.93 -1.06
C ARG A 188 -13.59 -18.26 -1.77
N TRP A 189 -13.40 -17.77 -3.01
CA TRP A 189 -14.40 -17.01 -3.76
C TRP A 189 -15.77 -17.70 -3.85
N ASP A 190 -15.78 -19.03 -4.00
CA ASP A 190 -17.03 -19.79 -4.14
C ASP A 190 -17.89 -19.79 -2.86
N ARG A 191 -17.31 -19.47 -1.69
CA ARG A 191 -18.04 -19.32 -0.42
C ARG A 191 -18.93 -18.07 -0.38
N VAL A 192 -18.72 -17.15 -1.33
CA VAL A 192 -19.38 -15.85 -1.40
C VAL A 192 -20.46 -15.84 -2.50
N ARG A 193 -20.88 -17.03 -2.95
CA ARG A 193 -21.85 -17.16 -4.04
C ARG A 193 -23.23 -16.62 -3.65
N ALA A 194 -23.71 -15.73 -4.52
CA ALA A 194 -25.10 -15.37 -4.75
C ALA A 194 -25.88 -14.77 -3.57
N GLU A 195 -25.37 -13.71 -2.95
CA GLU A 195 -26.30 -12.70 -2.41
C GLU A 195 -26.80 -11.83 -3.57
N GLU A 196 -28.13 -11.73 -3.71
CA GLU A 196 -28.74 -10.66 -4.48
C GLU A 196 -28.31 -9.33 -3.88
N VAL A 197 -27.88 -8.40 -4.73
CA VAL A 197 -27.59 -7.04 -4.28
C VAL A 197 -28.94 -6.41 -4.02
N ALA A 198 -29.34 -6.40 -2.74
CA ALA A 198 -30.49 -5.61 -2.33
C ALA A 198 -30.26 -4.17 -2.78
N PRO A 199 -31.25 -3.50 -3.40
CA PRO A 199 -31.12 -2.12 -3.80
C PRO A 199 -30.69 -1.29 -2.59
N ALA A 200 -29.76 -0.34 -2.81
CA ALA A 200 -29.33 0.56 -1.75
C ALA A 200 -30.57 1.23 -1.12
N PRO A 201 -30.66 1.33 0.21
CA PRO A 201 -31.81 1.95 0.86
C PRO A 201 -32.03 3.37 0.33
N ALA A 202 -33.29 3.70 0.03
CA ALA A 202 -33.68 4.91 -0.70
C ALA A 202 -33.28 6.22 -0.02
N VAL A 203 -33.02 6.21 1.29
CA VAL A 203 -32.54 7.36 2.06
C VAL A 203 -31.53 6.86 3.09
N GLY A 204 -30.25 7.04 2.79
CA GLY A 204 -29.19 6.96 3.79
C GLY A 204 -29.09 8.26 4.59
N PRO A 205 -28.34 8.28 5.71
CA PRO A 205 -28.01 9.52 6.40
C PRO A 205 -27.38 10.54 5.43
N ASP A 206 -27.61 11.83 5.69
CA ASP A 206 -27.05 12.95 4.93
C ASP A 206 -25.53 13.13 5.14
N ARG A 207 -24.90 12.23 5.90
CA ARG A 207 -23.47 12.16 6.14
C ARG A 207 -23.01 10.71 6.30
N GLY A 208 -21.83 10.39 5.75
CA GLY A 208 -21.17 9.10 5.91
C GLY A 208 -19.67 9.24 6.08
N LEU A 209 -19.09 8.46 6.99
CA LEU A 209 -17.64 8.38 7.22
C LEU A 209 -17.14 6.99 6.80
N ALA A 210 -16.10 6.96 5.99
CA ALA A 210 -15.44 5.72 5.57
C ALA A 210 -13.93 5.81 5.79
N ARG A 211 -13.33 4.72 6.25
CA ARG A 211 -11.90 4.56 6.48
C ARG A 211 -11.39 3.34 5.73
N THR A 212 -10.19 3.42 5.17
CA THR A 212 -9.56 2.30 4.47
C THR A 212 -8.04 2.39 4.57
N GLU A 213 -7.36 1.26 4.72
CA GLU A 213 -5.91 1.20 4.68
C GLU A 213 -5.41 1.24 3.22
N ALA A 214 -5.23 2.43 2.65
CA ALA A 214 -4.66 2.56 1.31
C ALA A 214 -3.19 2.09 1.28
N PRO A 215 -2.55 1.87 0.11
CA PRO A 215 -1.15 1.42 0.03
C PRO A 215 -0.11 2.39 0.62
N SER A 216 -0.49 3.66 0.79
CA SER A 216 0.33 4.67 1.48
C SER A 216 -0.04 4.82 2.96
N GLY A 217 -1.09 4.15 3.41
CA GLY A 217 -1.60 4.20 4.77
C GLY A 217 -3.08 4.55 4.86
N ASP A 218 -3.54 4.69 6.09
CA ASP A 218 -4.89 5.09 6.44
C ASP A 218 -5.44 6.33 5.68
N LEU A 219 -6.59 6.16 5.06
CA LEU A 219 -7.32 7.13 4.25
C LEU A 219 -8.77 7.22 4.76
N VAL A 220 -9.21 8.44 5.08
CA VAL A 220 -10.56 8.70 5.61
C VAL A 220 -11.29 9.66 4.69
N TYR A 221 -12.53 9.33 4.36
CA TYR A 221 -13.49 10.19 3.66
C TYR A 221 -14.70 10.46 4.55
N ASP A 222 -15.10 11.73 4.63
CA ASP A 222 -16.34 12.20 5.23
C ASP A 222 -17.18 12.86 4.14
N VAL A 223 -18.31 12.26 3.79
CA VAL A 223 -19.15 12.70 2.67
C VAL A 223 -20.47 13.19 3.23
N ARG A 224 -20.88 14.40 2.83
CA ARG A 224 -22.22 14.94 3.10
C ARG A 224 -23.05 14.98 1.83
N LEU A 225 -24.32 14.62 1.96
CA LEU A 225 -25.29 14.61 0.88
C LEU A 225 -26.36 15.69 1.12
N ALA A 226 -26.80 16.37 0.07
CA ALA A 226 -27.95 17.26 0.09
C ALA A 226 -28.77 17.05 -1.19
N GLY A 227 -30.07 16.76 -1.06
CA GLY A 227 -30.95 16.50 -2.21
C GLY A 227 -30.45 15.37 -3.12
N GLY A 228 -29.89 14.29 -2.55
CA GLY A 228 -29.35 13.15 -3.30
C GLY A 228 -28.05 13.44 -4.05
N ARG A 229 -27.43 14.61 -3.85
CA ARG A 229 -26.14 14.98 -4.45
C ARG A 229 -25.08 15.15 -3.37
N VAL A 230 -23.81 14.94 -3.74
CA VAL A 230 -22.68 15.22 -2.85
C VAL A 230 -22.60 16.72 -2.63
N ALA A 231 -22.82 17.14 -1.38
CA ALA A 231 -22.76 18.54 -0.96
C ALA A 231 -21.37 18.95 -0.48
N ALA A 232 -20.67 18.05 0.24
CA ALA A 232 -19.32 18.28 0.70
C ALA A 232 -18.55 16.96 0.85
N VAL A 233 -17.23 17.02 0.68
CA VAL A 233 -16.31 15.91 0.93
C VAL A 233 -15.14 16.42 1.75
N GLY A 234 -15.01 15.91 2.97
CA GLY A 234 -13.80 15.98 3.77
C GLY A 234 -12.92 14.76 3.50
N MET A 235 -11.60 14.95 3.45
CA MET A 235 -10.66 13.86 3.23
C MET A 235 -9.43 14.05 4.13
N ARG A 236 -9.02 12.98 4.81
CA ARG A 236 -7.70 12.87 5.44
C ARG A 236 -6.88 11.84 4.67
N THR A 237 -5.84 12.29 3.98
CA THR A 237 -4.94 11.43 3.21
C THR A 237 -3.68 11.06 4.00
N PRO A 238 -3.01 9.94 3.65
CA PRO A 238 -1.69 9.62 4.18
C PRO A 238 -0.69 10.75 3.96
N SER A 239 -0.73 11.41 2.80
CA SER A 239 0.20 12.50 2.47
C SER A 239 0.09 13.68 3.42
N GLN A 240 -1.12 14.05 3.85
CA GLN A 240 -1.31 15.12 4.85
C GLN A 240 -0.68 14.76 6.19
N ALA A 241 -0.76 13.48 6.60
CA ALA A 241 -0.12 12.99 7.82
C ALA A 241 1.41 12.91 7.70
N HIS A 242 1.93 12.63 6.49
CA HIS A 242 3.37 12.49 6.26
C HIS A 242 4.09 13.80 5.97
N TRP A 243 3.38 14.85 5.52
CA TRP A 243 4.01 16.12 5.13
C TRP A 243 4.90 16.75 6.22
N PRO A 244 4.51 16.80 7.51
CA PRO A 244 5.39 17.30 8.57
C PRO A 244 6.64 16.44 8.78
N LEU A 245 6.56 15.13 8.50
CA LEU A 245 7.67 14.19 8.68
C LEU A 245 8.74 14.36 7.59
N LEU A 246 8.36 14.83 6.40
CA LEU A 246 9.31 15.13 5.33
C LEU A 246 10.32 16.19 5.80
N ALA A 247 9.86 17.25 6.45
CA ALA A 247 10.73 18.30 6.98
C ALA A 247 11.75 17.75 8.00
N LEU A 248 11.30 16.83 8.87
CA LEU A 248 12.19 16.15 9.83
C LEU A 248 13.21 15.25 9.14
N GLY A 249 12.76 14.44 8.18
CA GLY A 249 13.61 13.53 7.43
C GLY A 249 14.69 14.27 6.63
N CYS A 250 14.35 15.40 6.00
CA CYS A 250 15.31 16.23 5.28
C CYS A 250 16.23 17.03 6.23
N GLY A 251 15.72 17.50 7.36
CA GLY A 251 16.48 18.32 8.32
C GLY A 251 17.56 17.54 9.08
N ALA A 252 17.32 16.25 9.37
CA ALA A 252 18.24 15.40 10.13
C ALA A 252 19.57 15.10 9.39
N ALA A 253 19.64 15.34 8.07
CA ALA A 253 20.87 15.21 7.28
C ALA A 253 21.86 16.36 7.56
N SER A 254 21.39 17.53 8.03
CA SER A 254 22.23 18.72 8.22
C SER A 254 23.04 18.74 9.52
N SER A 255 22.67 17.91 10.51
CA SER A 255 23.29 17.95 11.85
C SER A 255 24.42 16.94 12.06
N ARG A 256 24.82 16.14 11.06
CA ARG A 256 25.88 15.12 11.19
C ARG A 256 27.25 15.53 10.64
N THR A 257 27.41 16.76 10.13
CA THR A 257 28.69 17.22 9.53
C THR A 257 29.63 17.93 10.51
N SER A 258 29.35 17.96 11.82
CA SER A 258 30.13 18.76 12.80
C SER A 258 30.87 17.98 13.89
N ILE A 259 31.35 16.75 13.63
CA ILE A 259 32.25 16.06 14.57
C ILE A 259 33.43 15.39 13.83
N SER A 260 34.44 16.17 13.43
CA SER A 260 35.81 15.64 13.20
C SER A 260 36.94 16.68 13.19
N ARG A 261 36.78 17.86 13.82
CA ARG A 261 37.89 18.81 14.00
C ARG A 261 38.04 19.27 15.46
N SER A 262 38.81 18.51 16.23
CA SER A 262 39.82 19.05 17.18
C SER A 262 40.36 17.95 18.11
N ARG A 263 41.32 17.16 17.62
CA ARG A 263 42.39 16.58 18.46
C ARG A 263 43.69 16.54 17.67
N ARG A 264 44.31 17.70 17.49
CA ARG A 264 45.75 17.85 17.19
C ARG A 264 46.23 19.17 17.78
N SER A 265 46.79 19.11 18.99
CA SER A 265 47.95 19.92 19.42
C SER A 265 48.19 19.72 20.91
N ALA A 266 49.10 18.81 21.25
CA ALA A 266 49.93 18.90 22.45
C ALA A 266 51.10 17.90 22.30
N SER A 267 52.17 18.39 21.69
CA SER A 267 53.57 17.98 21.89
C SER A 267 54.36 19.30 21.87
N PRO A 268 55.50 19.42 22.55
CA PRO A 268 56.59 18.43 22.62
C PRO A 268 56.62 17.63 23.90
#